data_AF-A0A1V4TKN8-F1
#
_entry.id   AF-A0A1V4TKN8-F1
#
_cell.length_a   1.000
_cell.length_b   1.000
_cell.length_c   1.000
_cell.angle_alpha   90.00
_cell.angle_beta   90.00
_cell.angle_gamma   90.00
#
_symmetry.space_group_name_H-M   'P 1'
#
loop_
_entity.id
_entity.type
_entity.pdbx_description
1 polymer ?
#
loop_
_entity_poly.entity_id
_entity_poly.type
_entity_poly.pdbx_seq_one_letter_code
_entity_poly.pdbx_strand_id
1 'polypeptide(L)'
;MCQHCKSGNVLIDEGLLDALIIGNIKEGNLKPEDLKGLKTKAVKPQLTFKPDKDIGEGTATKEELEYRKELLSLLEKLYEEINKFIWKKEAPIKKLDKIEKLIDKFVVNGQKLVEKSIPQIWDEGIDEGLNELEKIDSESEYKIDKIDDSKQGLIREQQTRNIRKIGNNLLGRLEQLILINTINENKAPSKQKKSIQKAVPTSNWTECMRQLNKEDSTLTVDELRDYCESYESAFNEAQNNTDKAGMWGWLAAHREALLSALIMGTGILGDLIADWVTWGDDRVCDECLELEAKSPYSILSWPSEPHFGCRCEQQNVRLASLE
;
A
#
# COMPACT_ATOMS: atom_id res chain seq x y z
N MET A 1 -10.37 -15.09 14.57
CA MET A 1 -11.04 -13.82 14.20
C MET A 1 -9.98 -12.76 13.88
N CYS A 2 -9.45 -12.84 12.66
CA CYS A 2 -8.39 -11.98 12.11
C CYS A 2 -8.74 -10.47 12.21
N GLN A 3 -8.01 -9.72 13.05
CA GLN A 3 -8.18 -8.26 13.20
C GLN A 3 -7.76 -7.47 11.95
N HIS A 4 -7.06 -8.09 10.99
CA HIS A 4 -6.66 -7.47 9.72
C HIS A 4 -7.51 -7.92 8.51
N CYS A 5 -8.30 -8.98 8.66
CA CYS A 5 -9.20 -9.50 7.62
C CYS A 5 -10.65 -9.00 7.77
N LYS A 6 -11.03 -8.48 8.96
CA LYS A 6 -12.33 -7.79 9.14
C LYS A 6 -12.38 -6.41 8.48
N SER A 7 -11.25 -5.83 8.12
CA SER A 7 -11.21 -4.75 7.14
C SER A 7 -11.13 -5.36 5.75
N GLY A 8 -12.24 -5.96 5.32
CA GLY A 8 -12.69 -5.66 3.97
C GLY A 8 -12.80 -4.13 3.91
N ASN A 9 -11.71 -3.48 3.51
CA ASN A 9 -11.75 -2.08 3.12
C ASN A 9 -12.58 -2.04 1.83
N VAL A 10 -13.90 -2.10 1.99
CA VAL A 10 -14.72 -1.01 1.49
C VAL A 10 -13.91 0.25 1.77
N LEU A 11 -13.67 1.06 0.74
CA LEU A 11 -13.21 2.43 0.89
C LEU A 11 -14.16 3.14 1.87
N ILE A 12 -13.99 2.94 3.17
CA ILE A 12 -14.59 3.78 4.18
C ILE A 12 -13.68 4.98 4.17
N ASP A 13 -14.05 5.94 3.33
CA ASP A 13 -13.62 7.31 3.45
C ASP A 13 -13.60 7.64 4.95
N GLU A 14 -12.44 8.02 5.50
CA GLU A 14 -12.35 8.39 6.92
C GLU A 14 -13.35 9.52 7.25
N GLY A 15 -13.75 10.32 6.25
CA GLY A 15 -14.85 11.28 6.37
C GLY A 15 -16.22 10.65 6.66
N LEU A 16 -16.45 9.39 6.27
CA LEU A 16 -17.66 8.62 6.58
C LEU A 16 -17.66 8.13 8.04
N LEU A 17 -16.49 7.82 8.60
CA LEU A 17 -16.34 7.42 10.00
C LEU A 17 -16.62 8.63 10.92
N ASP A 18 -16.08 9.79 10.58
CA ASP A 18 -16.36 11.05 11.28
C ASP A 18 -17.84 11.44 11.14
N ALA A 19 -18.45 11.26 9.96
CA ALA A 19 -19.88 11.49 9.75
C ALA A 19 -20.77 10.52 10.55
N LEU A 20 -20.36 9.25 10.70
CA LEU A 20 -21.06 8.23 11.51
C LEU A 20 -20.94 8.51 13.01
N ILE A 21 -19.78 8.97 13.48
CA ILE A 21 -19.57 9.38 14.88
C ILE A 21 -20.43 10.61 15.19
N ILE A 22 -20.44 11.62 14.31
CA ILE A 22 -21.28 12.81 14.45
C ILE A 22 -22.78 12.47 14.37
N GLY A 23 -23.16 11.52 13.50
CA GLY A 23 -24.53 11.02 13.38
C GLY A 23 -25.03 10.33 14.65
N ASN A 24 -24.24 9.40 15.20
CA ASN A 24 -24.61 8.66 16.42
C ASN A 24 -24.61 9.52 17.69
N ILE A 25 -23.80 10.58 17.75
CA ILE A 25 -23.86 11.58 18.84
C ILE A 25 -25.15 12.41 18.75
N LYS A 26 -25.62 12.74 17.54
CA LYS A 26 -26.90 13.45 17.33
C LYS A 26 -28.13 12.60 17.63
N GLU A 27 -28.03 11.28 17.47
CA GLU A 27 -29.10 10.33 17.77
C GLU A 27 -29.14 9.88 19.25
N GLY A 28 -28.19 10.34 20.08
CA GLY A 28 -28.17 10.07 21.52
C GLY A 28 -27.70 8.65 21.91
N ASN A 29 -27.15 7.89 20.97
CA ASN A 29 -26.73 6.50 21.17
C ASN A 29 -25.31 6.35 21.76
N LEU A 30 -24.54 7.43 21.86
CA LEU A 30 -23.20 7.46 22.45
C LEU A 30 -23.09 8.65 23.40
N LYS A 31 -22.71 8.42 24.67
CA LYS A 31 -22.50 9.51 25.61
C LYS A 31 -21.09 10.10 25.44
N PRO A 32 -20.90 11.42 25.60
CA PRO A 32 -19.58 12.05 25.58
C PRO A 32 -18.60 11.46 26.62
N GLU A 33 -19.11 10.82 27.67
CA GLU A 33 -18.31 10.13 28.68
C GLU A 33 -17.65 8.85 28.16
N ASP A 34 -18.28 8.14 27.21
CA ASP A 34 -17.78 6.88 26.63
C ASP A 34 -16.54 7.11 25.73
N LEU A 35 -16.35 8.36 25.26
CA LEU A 35 -15.19 8.77 24.46
C LEU A 35 -13.99 9.21 25.31
N LYS A 36 -14.15 9.39 26.63
CA LYS A 36 -13.07 9.91 27.50
C LYS A 36 -11.93 8.91 27.74
N GLY A 37 -12.16 7.61 27.49
CA GLY A 37 -11.17 6.55 27.61
C GLY A 37 -10.39 6.23 26.33
N LEU A 38 -10.87 6.68 25.17
CA LEU A 38 -10.27 6.40 23.84
C LEU A 38 -9.21 7.43 23.42
N LYS A 39 -8.61 8.14 24.40
CA LYS A 39 -7.36 8.87 24.15
C LYS A 39 -6.20 7.89 24.10
N THR A 40 -6.19 7.01 23.10
CA THR A 40 -4.91 6.57 22.57
C THR A 40 -4.17 7.86 22.23
N LYS A 41 -2.96 8.03 22.77
CA LYS A 41 -2.05 9.01 22.19
C LYS A 41 -1.88 8.55 20.75
N ALA A 42 -2.68 9.09 19.83
CA ALA A 42 -2.50 8.90 18.41
C ALA A 42 -1.14 9.51 18.11
N VAL A 43 -0.11 8.67 18.19
CA VAL A 43 1.20 9.00 17.67
C VAL A 43 0.93 9.14 16.19
N LYS A 44 1.00 10.37 15.68
CA LYS A 44 0.85 10.60 14.25
C LYS A 44 1.86 9.70 13.54
N PRO A 45 1.43 8.81 12.63
CA PRO A 45 2.37 8.08 11.82
C PRO A 45 3.24 9.09 11.07
N GLN A 46 4.55 8.98 11.26
CA GLN A 46 5.52 9.77 10.50
C GLN A 46 5.72 9.11 9.15
N LEU A 47 5.82 9.90 8.09
CA LEU A 47 6.23 9.44 6.78
C LEU A 47 7.65 8.86 6.89
N THR A 48 7.78 7.58 6.58
CA THR A 48 9.06 6.87 6.67
C THR A 48 9.60 6.47 5.30
N PHE A 49 8.81 6.61 4.23
CA PHE A 49 9.11 6.21 2.84
C PHE A 49 10.01 4.97 2.73
N LYS A 50 9.73 3.98 3.57
CA LYS A 50 10.46 2.73 3.67
C LYS A 50 9.46 1.60 3.63
N PRO A 51 9.80 0.48 2.97
CA PRO A 51 8.96 -0.69 3.04
C PRO A 51 8.76 -1.09 4.49
N ASP A 52 7.51 -1.28 4.86
CA ASP A 52 7.17 -1.88 6.14
C ASP A 52 7.28 -3.40 5.99
N LYS A 53 8.37 -3.96 6.54
CA LYS A 53 8.63 -5.40 6.52
C LYS A 53 7.53 -6.22 7.19
N ASP A 54 6.72 -5.58 8.05
CA ASP A 54 5.63 -6.19 8.80
C ASP A 54 4.27 -5.98 8.10
N ILE A 55 4.25 -5.35 6.92
CA ILE A 55 3.09 -5.44 6.03
C ILE A 55 3.00 -6.86 5.49
N GLY A 56 1.88 -7.47 5.85
CA GLY A 56 1.48 -8.82 5.50
C GLY A 56 1.94 -9.89 6.46
N GLU A 57 1.43 -11.11 6.24
CA GLU A 57 1.80 -12.31 6.99
C GLU A 57 3.19 -12.76 6.53
N GLY A 58 4.10 -13.19 7.42
CA GLY A 58 5.46 -13.58 7.05
C GLY A 58 6.47 -12.44 6.80
N THR A 59 7.72 -12.81 6.46
CA THR A 59 8.84 -11.86 6.25
C THR A 59 9.08 -11.61 4.77
N ALA A 60 9.20 -10.34 4.38
CA ALA A 60 9.51 -9.96 3.00
C ALA A 60 10.89 -10.47 2.56
N THR A 61 11.00 -10.98 1.33
CA THR A 61 12.29 -11.29 0.72
C THR A 61 13.08 -9.99 0.45
N LYS A 62 14.38 -10.11 0.20
CA LYS A 62 15.22 -8.94 -0.07
C LYS A 62 14.81 -8.27 -1.39
N GLU A 63 14.48 -9.09 -2.38
CA GLU A 63 14.07 -8.72 -3.73
C GLU A 63 12.70 -8.02 -3.70
N GLU A 64 11.76 -8.52 -2.90
CA GLU A 64 10.47 -7.87 -2.64
C GLU A 64 10.68 -6.48 -2.02
N LEU A 65 11.52 -6.40 -0.98
CA LEU A 65 11.82 -5.13 -0.31
C LEU A 65 12.51 -4.13 -1.25
N GLU A 66 13.37 -4.59 -2.16
CA GLU A 66 14.02 -3.74 -3.15
C GLU A 66 13.00 -3.15 -4.14
N TYR A 67 12.11 -3.98 -4.69
CA TYR A 67 11.03 -3.51 -5.56
C TYR A 67 10.11 -2.49 -4.87
N ARG A 68 9.67 -2.79 -3.64
CA ARG A 68 8.85 -1.90 -2.81
C ARG A 68 9.55 -0.58 -2.52
N LYS A 69 10.85 -0.63 -2.22
CA LYS A 69 11.68 0.55 -1.96
C LYS A 69 11.81 1.43 -3.20
N GLU A 70 11.99 0.84 -4.39
CA GLU A 70 12.05 1.61 -5.64
C GLU A 70 10.74 2.37 -5.87
N LEU A 71 9.57 1.73 -5.69
CA LEU A 71 8.27 2.38 -5.80
C LEU A 71 8.10 3.52 -4.77
N LEU A 72 8.45 3.27 -3.51
CA LEU A 72 8.38 4.26 -2.45
C LEU A 72 9.32 5.44 -2.68
N SER A 73 10.49 5.22 -3.28
CA SER A 73 11.43 6.30 -3.63
C SER A 73 10.86 7.28 -4.68
N LEU A 74 10.00 6.79 -5.57
CA LEU A 74 9.29 7.65 -6.53
C LEU A 74 8.28 8.56 -5.82
N LEU A 75 7.60 8.02 -4.80
CA LEU A 75 6.64 8.77 -3.99
C LEU A 75 7.35 9.77 -3.06
N GLU A 76 8.47 9.38 -2.45
CA GLU A 76 9.33 10.26 -1.66
C GLU A 76 9.78 11.47 -2.48
N LYS A 77 10.25 11.22 -3.71
CA LYS A 77 10.62 12.30 -4.64
C LYS A 77 9.43 13.20 -4.98
N LEU A 78 8.23 12.63 -5.18
CA LEU A 78 7.02 13.41 -5.40
C LEU A 78 6.72 14.32 -4.20
N TYR A 79 6.79 13.77 -2.99
CA TYR A 79 6.63 14.51 -1.74
C TYR A 79 7.62 15.67 -1.65
N GLU A 80 8.91 15.40 -1.83
CA GLU A 80 9.96 16.43 -1.81
C GLU A 80 9.71 17.55 -2.82
N GLU A 81 9.34 17.22 -4.06
CA GLU A 81 9.09 18.22 -5.11
C GLU A 81 7.86 19.08 -4.82
N ILE A 82 6.77 18.49 -4.31
CA ILE A 82 5.56 19.24 -3.92
C ILE A 82 5.86 20.13 -2.71
N ASN A 83 6.60 19.62 -1.72
CA ASN A 83 6.92 20.34 -0.49
C ASN A 83 7.72 21.64 -0.75
N LYS A 84 8.47 21.71 -1.87
CA LYS A 84 9.20 22.94 -2.27
C LYS A 84 8.31 24.14 -2.58
N PHE A 85 7.02 23.95 -2.86
CA PHE A 85 6.16 25.06 -3.28
C PHE A 85 4.74 25.04 -2.72
N ILE A 86 4.26 23.94 -2.15
CA ILE A 86 2.89 23.84 -1.62
C ILE A 86 2.58 24.95 -0.60
N TRP A 87 3.57 25.35 0.20
CA TRP A 87 3.49 26.40 1.22
C TRP A 87 3.59 27.83 0.69
N LYS A 88 4.08 28.02 -0.53
CA LYS A 88 4.33 29.36 -1.08
C LYS A 88 3.01 30.08 -1.35
N LYS A 89 2.98 31.40 -1.18
CA LYS A 89 1.84 32.23 -1.57
C LYS A 89 1.73 32.30 -3.10
N GLU A 90 0.93 31.41 -3.66
CA GLU A 90 0.68 31.28 -5.11
C GLU A 90 -0.80 31.02 -5.36
N ALA A 91 -1.30 31.48 -6.51
CA ALA A 91 -2.69 31.26 -6.90
C ALA A 91 -3.02 29.74 -6.92
N PRO A 92 -4.14 29.30 -6.33
CA PRO A 92 -4.50 27.88 -6.22
C PRO A 92 -4.40 27.11 -7.53
N ILE A 93 -4.95 27.66 -8.61
CA ILE A 93 -4.92 27.06 -9.95
C ILE A 93 -3.48 26.78 -10.43
N LYS A 94 -2.53 27.69 -10.15
CA LYS A 94 -1.12 27.49 -10.52
C LYS A 94 -0.44 26.42 -9.67
N LYS A 95 -0.83 26.27 -8.40
CA LYS A 95 -0.34 25.17 -7.55
C LYS A 95 -0.85 23.83 -8.05
N LEU A 96 -2.14 23.75 -8.37
CA LEU A 96 -2.77 22.52 -8.86
C LEU A 96 -2.14 22.05 -10.17
N ASP A 97 -1.95 22.94 -11.14
CA ASP A 97 -1.28 22.60 -12.41
C ASP A 97 0.15 22.04 -12.21
N LYS A 98 0.89 22.53 -11.21
CA LYS A 98 2.21 21.98 -10.87
C LYS A 98 2.12 20.61 -10.20
N ILE A 99 1.15 20.41 -9.29
CA ILE A 99 0.93 19.15 -8.59
C ILE A 99 0.51 18.06 -9.57
N GLU A 100 -0.44 18.36 -10.46
CA GLU A 100 -0.91 17.45 -11.51
C GLU A 100 0.26 16.96 -12.37
N LYS A 101 1.11 17.87 -12.87
CA LYS A 101 2.32 17.51 -13.65
C LYS A 101 3.31 16.63 -12.89
N LEU A 102 3.47 16.86 -11.58
CA LEU A 102 4.35 16.04 -10.74
C LEU A 102 3.74 14.66 -10.48
N ILE A 103 2.43 14.57 -10.27
CA ILE A 103 1.70 13.32 -10.11
C ILE A 103 1.72 12.51 -11.40
N ASP A 104 1.50 13.13 -12.56
CA ASP A 104 1.64 12.46 -13.86
C ASP A 104 3.03 11.87 -14.05
N LYS A 105 4.07 12.63 -13.67
CA LYS A 105 5.45 12.15 -13.72
C LYS A 105 5.69 10.98 -12.77
N PHE A 106 5.13 11.01 -11.56
CA PHE A 106 5.15 9.88 -10.63
C PHE A 106 4.47 8.66 -11.24
N VAL A 107 3.27 8.81 -11.79
CA VAL A 107 2.51 7.72 -12.43
C VAL A 107 3.30 7.12 -13.59
N VAL A 108 3.81 7.94 -14.51
CA VAL A 108 4.60 7.45 -15.66
C VAL A 108 5.85 6.71 -15.22
N ASN A 109 6.58 7.22 -14.22
CA ASN A 109 7.79 6.55 -13.74
C ASN A 109 7.48 5.26 -12.98
N GLY A 110 6.42 5.24 -12.18
CA GLY A 110 5.99 4.03 -11.48
C GLY A 110 5.50 2.96 -12.46
N GLN A 111 4.77 3.34 -13.50
CA GLN A 111 4.38 2.43 -14.58
C GLN A 111 5.61 1.86 -15.30
N LYS A 112 6.61 2.69 -15.64
CA LYS A 112 7.88 2.20 -16.22
C LYS A 112 8.61 1.21 -15.31
N LEU A 113 8.59 1.45 -14.01
CA LEU A 113 9.17 0.52 -13.04
C LEU A 113 8.42 -0.81 -13.03
N VAL A 114 7.08 -0.79 -13.04
CA VAL A 114 6.25 -2.00 -13.18
C VAL A 114 6.57 -2.77 -14.46
N GLU A 115 6.64 -2.08 -15.60
CA GLU A 115 6.96 -2.69 -16.90
C GLU A 115 8.35 -3.33 -16.95
N LYS A 116 9.29 -2.85 -16.12
CA LYS A 116 10.63 -3.41 -15.98
C LYS A 116 10.66 -4.57 -14.99
N SER A 117 10.14 -4.38 -13.78
CA SER A 117 10.34 -5.30 -12.66
C SER A 117 9.44 -6.53 -12.72
N ILE A 118 8.18 -6.41 -13.16
CA ILE A 118 7.28 -7.57 -13.16
C ILE A 118 7.77 -8.70 -14.08
N PRO A 119 8.26 -8.43 -15.31
CA PRO A 119 8.90 -9.48 -16.11
C PRO A 119 10.10 -10.13 -15.42
N GLN A 120 10.95 -9.35 -14.75
CA GLN A 120 12.12 -9.90 -14.03
C GLN A 120 11.70 -10.81 -12.87
N ILE A 121 10.74 -10.37 -12.05
CA ILE A 121 10.19 -11.15 -10.93
C ILE A 121 9.49 -12.43 -11.44
N TRP A 122 8.85 -12.34 -12.62
CA TRP A 122 8.24 -13.49 -13.27
C TRP A 122 9.28 -14.50 -13.73
N ASP A 123 10.35 -14.05 -14.40
CA ASP A 123 11.45 -14.92 -14.84
C ASP A 123 12.13 -15.59 -13.63
N GLU A 124 12.34 -14.85 -12.54
CA GLU A 124 12.84 -15.40 -11.26
C GLU A 124 11.93 -16.51 -10.71
N GLY A 125 10.62 -16.31 -10.73
CA GLY A 125 9.66 -17.33 -10.29
C GLY A 125 9.65 -18.58 -11.19
N ILE A 126 9.80 -18.40 -12.52
CA ILE A 126 9.98 -19.53 -13.44
C ILE A 126 11.25 -20.30 -13.08
N ASP A 127 12.38 -19.60 -12.94
CA ASP A 127 13.67 -20.21 -12.66
C ASP A 127 13.63 -20.99 -11.33
N GLU A 128 12.98 -20.43 -10.29
CA GLU A 128 12.75 -21.13 -9.03
C GLU A 128 11.92 -22.41 -9.22
N GLY A 129 10.80 -22.33 -9.94
CA GLY A 129 9.97 -23.50 -10.21
C GLY A 129 10.68 -24.59 -11.01
N LEU A 130 11.51 -24.21 -11.98
CA LEU A 130 12.36 -25.14 -12.74
C LEU A 130 13.41 -25.81 -11.84
N ASN A 131 14.07 -25.03 -10.98
CA ASN A 131 15.03 -25.56 -10.01
C ASN A 131 14.36 -26.56 -9.05
N GLU A 132 13.12 -26.33 -8.63
CA GLU A 132 12.36 -27.31 -7.81
C GLU A 132 12.06 -28.59 -8.59
N LEU A 133 11.71 -28.50 -9.87
CA LEU A 133 11.48 -29.68 -10.71
C LEU A 133 12.77 -30.48 -10.96
N GLU A 134 13.90 -29.81 -11.21
CA GLU A 134 15.20 -30.45 -11.40
C GLU A 134 15.69 -31.21 -10.14
N LYS A 135 15.32 -30.75 -8.94
CA LYS A 135 15.59 -31.48 -7.69
C LYS A 135 14.79 -32.77 -7.60
N ILE A 136 13.62 -32.83 -8.21
CA ILE A 136 12.75 -34.02 -8.24
C ILE A 136 13.25 -34.99 -9.32
N ASP A 137 13.51 -34.49 -10.53
CA ASP A 137 14.03 -35.26 -11.65
C ASP A 137 15.03 -34.44 -12.48
N SER A 138 16.31 -34.75 -12.31
CA SER A 138 17.41 -34.08 -13.02
C SER A 138 17.59 -34.54 -14.47
N GLU A 139 16.90 -35.60 -14.91
CA GLU A 139 17.04 -36.14 -16.27
C GLU A 139 16.03 -35.54 -17.27
N SER A 140 14.96 -34.93 -16.77
CA SER A 140 13.91 -34.33 -17.58
C SER A 140 14.34 -33.00 -18.21
N GLU A 141 13.95 -32.79 -19.49
CA GLU A 141 14.14 -31.52 -20.19
C GLU A 141 12.87 -30.66 -20.05
N TYR A 142 12.92 -29.63 -19.21
CA TYR A 142 11.84 -28.66 -19.03
C TYR A 142 11.95 -27.54 -20.07
N LYS A 143 10.89 -27.34 -20.87
CA LYS A 143 10.91 -26.36 -21.96
C LYS A 143 10.09 -25.12 -21.60
N ILE A 144 10.78 -23.99 -21.40
CA ILE A 144 10.19 -22.70 -21.00
C ILE A 144 9.07 -22.25 -21.96
N ASP A 145 9.14 -22.60 -23.24
CA ASP A 145 8.12 -22.26 -24.25
C ASP A 145 6.74 -22.89 -24.00
N LYS A 146 6.64 -23.83 -23.04
CA LYS A 146 5.38 -24.43 -22.60
C LYS A 146 4.76 -23.77 -21.39
N ILE A 147 5.43 -22.79 -20.78
CA ILE A 147 4.92 -22.08 -19.60
C ILE A 147 3.88 -21.06 -20.04
N ASP A 148 2.68 -21.11 -19.44
CA ASP A 148 1.62 -20.13 -19.68
C ASP A 148 1.98 -18.78 -19.05
N ASP A 149 2.26 -17.80 -19.90
CA ASP A 149 2.62 -16.42 -19.53
C ASP A 149 1.43 -15.45 -19.57
N SER A 150 0.21 -15.93 -19.86
CA SER A 150 -0.97 -15.08 -20.07
C SER A 150 -1.32 -14.23 -18.85
N LYS A 151 -1.02 -14.72 -17.64
CA LYS A 151 -1.23 -13.98 -16.38
C LYS A 151 -0.21 -12.87 -16.16
N GLN A 152 1.00 -12.96 -16.70
CA GLN A 152 2.03 -11.93 -16.54
C GLN A 152 1.53 -10.56 -17.04
N GLY A 153 0.88 -10.55 -18.21
CA GLY A 153 0.29 -9.34 -18.79
C GLY A 153 -0.81 -8.72 -17.91
N LEU A 154 -1.68 -9.56 -17.32
CA LEU A 154 -2.75 -9.10 -16.42
C LEU A 154 -2.21 -8.50 -15.12
N ILE A 155 -1.17 -9.11 -14.54
CA ILE A 155 -0.51 -8.61 -13.32
C ILE A 155 0.15 -7.26 -13.60
N ARG A 156 0.86 -7.13 -14.73
CA ARG A 156 1.45 -5.87 -15.20
C ARG A 156 0.40 -4.78 -15.35
N GLU A 157 -0.70 -5.10 -16.05
CA GLU A 157 -1.77 -4.13 -16.27
C GLU A 157 -2.42 -3.69 -14.95
N GLN A 158 -2.70 -4.63 -14.05
CA GLN A 158 -3.28 -4.33 -12.74
C GLN A 158 -2.34 -3.45 -11.90
N GLN A 159 -1.04 -3.72 -11.88
CA GLN A 159 -0.07 -2.88 -11.18
C GLN A 159 0.04 -1.48 -11.78
N THR A 160 0.10 -1.38 -13.09
CA THR A 160 0.08 -0.10 -13.83
C THR A 160 -1.17 0.73 -13.48
N ARG A 161 -2.32 0.08 -13.30
CA ARG A 161 -3.58 0.71 -12.85
C ARG A 161 -3.53 1.10 -11.36
N ASN A 162 -2.93 0.28 -10.49
CA ASN A 162 -2.76 0.58 -9.08
C ASN A 162 -1.92 1.84 -8.86
N ILE A 163 -0.78 1.97 -9.53
CA ILE A 163 0.08 3.16 -9.46
C ILE A 163 -0.69 4.43 -9.89
N ARG A 164 -1.44 4.34 -10.99
CA ARG A 164 -2.28 5.46 -11.45
C ARG A 164 -3.35 5.84 -10.43
N LYS A 165 -4.03 4.84 -9.86
CA LYS A 165 -5.07 5.07 -8.84
C LYS A 165 -4.49 5.78 -7.61
N ILE A 166 -3.31 5.37 -7.15
CA ILE A 166 -2.62 6.01 -6.02
C ILE A 166 -2.31 7.47 -6.33
N GLY A 167 -1.75 7.76 -7.51
CA GLY A 167 -1.48 9.13 -7.95
C GLY A 167 -2.74 10.00 -8.00
N ASN A 168 -3.82 9.49 -8.60
CA ASN A 168 -5.09 10.21 -8.72
C ASN A 168 -5.75 10.47 -7.35
N ASN A 169 -5.69 9.50 -6.43
CA ASN A 169 -6.21 9.68 -5.08
C ASN A 169 -5.44 10.78 -4.34
N LEU A 170 -4.10 10.77 -4.43
CA LEU A 170 -3.26 11.81 -3.85
C LEU A 170 -3.58 13.19 -4.46
N LEU A 171 -3.78 13.27 -5.78
CA LEU A 171 -4.18 14.52 -6.45
C LEU A 171 -5.49 15.05 -5.87
N GLY A 172 -6.53 14.22 -5.80
CA GLY A 172 -7.83 14.63 -5.27
C GLY A 172 -7.77 15.11 -3.82
N ARG A 173 -6.96 14.45 -2.97
CA ARG A 173 -6.72 14.89 -1.59
C ARG A 173 -6.03 16.26 -1.55
N LEU A 174 -4.96 16.45 -2.33
CA LEU A 174 -4.23 17.73 -2.37
C LEU A 174 -5.07 18.87 -2.95
N GLU A 175 -5.89 18.60 -3.96
CA GLU A 175 -6.87 19.53 -4.52
C GLU A 175 -7.87 20.00 -3.46
N GLN A 176 -8.47 19.05 -2.74
CA GLN A 176 -9.40 19.36 -1.67
C GLN A 176 -8.76 20.26 -0.61
N LEU A 177 -7.51 19.97 -0.21
CA LEU A 177 -6.77 20.78 0.78
C LEU A 177 -6.53 22.21 0.31
N ILE A 178 -6.08 22.38 -0.93
CA ILE A 178 -5.79 23.70 -1.50
C ILE A 178 -7.09 24.53 -1.62
N LEU A 179 -8.18 23.91 -2.08
CA LEU A 179 -9.46 24.61 -2.28
C LEU A 179 -10.13 24.99 -0.96
N ILE A 180 -10.15 24.09 0.03
CA ILE A 180 -10.72 24.39 1.36
C ILE A 180 -9.99 25.57 2.00
N ASN A 181 -8.66 25.58 1.93
CA ASN A 181 -7.88 26.68 2.50
C ASN A 181 -8.11 28.00 1.77
N THR A 182 -8.19 27.97 0.44
CA THR A 182 -8.55 29.15 -0.36
C THR A 182 -9.91 29.72 0.04
N ILE A 183 -10.91 28.85 0.29
CA ILE A 183 -12.25 29.29 0.73
C ILE A 183 -12.18 29.91 2.12
N ASN A 184 -11.40 29.34 3.03
CA ASN A 184 -11.25 29.85 4.39
C ASN A 184 -10.54 31.22 4.42
N GLU A 185 -9.51 31.43 3.58
CA GLU A 185 -8.84 32.72 3.43
C GLU A 185 -9.79 33.83 2.91
N ASN A 186 -10.74 33.48 2.03
CA ASN A 186 -11.70 34.42 1.44
C ASN A 186 -12.90 34.73 2.35
N LYS A 187 -13.15 33.92 3.39
CA LYS A 187 -14.09 34.28 4.44
C LYS A 187 -13.44 35.41 5.25
N ALA A 188 -13.71 36.65 4.83
CA ALA A 188 -13.22 37.88 5.45
C ALA A 188 -13.18 37.74 6.98
N PRO A 189 -12.13 38.24 7.66
CA PRO A 189 -11.97 38.08 9.09
C PRO A 189 -13.21 38.64 9.77
N SER A 190 -14.12 37.75 10.17
CA SER A 190 -15.16 38.13 11.11
C SER A 190 -14.41 38.73 12.29
N LYS A 191 -14.80 39.93 12.71
CA LYS A 191 -14.14 40.70 13.78
C LYS A 191 -14.11 39.90 15.08
N GLN A 192 -13.24 38.91 15.20
CA GLN A 192 -13.03 38.10 16.39
C GLN A 192 -11.60 38.31 16.84
N LYS A 193 -11.50 39.36 17.66
CA LYS A 193 -10.67 39.50 18.85
C LYS A 193 -9.29 38.84 18.80
N LYS A 194 -8.29 39.73 18.80
CA LYS A 194 -7.06 39.63 19.57
C LYS A 194 -7.32 39.03 20.97
N SER A 195 -7.42 37.72 21.11
CA SER A 195 -7.28 37.06 22.40
C SER A 195 -5.99 36.25 22.36
N ILE A 196 -4.92 36.94 22.75
CA ILE A 196 -3.75 36.43 23.47
C ILE A 196 -3.41 34.99 23.06
N GLN A 197 -2.65 34.88 21.97
CA GLN A 197 -1.82 33.70 21.73
C GLN A 197 -0.92 33.54 22.96
N LYS A 198 -1.30 32.68 23.92
CA LYS A 198 -0.31 32.08 24.81
C LYS A 198 0.70 31.41 23.88
N ALA A 199 1.95 31.85 23.93
CA ALA A 199 3.03 31.31 23.14
C ALA A 199 3.10 29.79 23.36
N VAL A 200 2.47 29.03 22.46
CA VAL A 200 2.70 27.59 22.39
C VAL A 200 4.18 27.47 22.05
N PRO A 201 4.99 26.75 22.86
CA PRO A 201 6.39 26.57 22.55
C PRO A 201 6.54 26.02 21.12
N THR A 202 7.23 26.76 20.27
CA THR A 202 7.52 26.36 18.87
C THR A 202 8.38 25.10 18.79
N SER A 203 8.95 24.66 19.92
CA SER A 203 9.66 23.39 20.07
C SER A 203 8.85 22.16 19.64
N ASN A 204 7.50 22.24 19.71
CA ASN A 204 6.61 21.13 19.34
C ASN A 204 6.08 21.22 17.91
N TRP A 205 6.47 22.23 17.13
CA TRP A 205 5.99 22.41 15.77
C TRP A 205 6.70 21.46 14.82
N THR A 206 5.93 20.81 13.95
CA THR A 206 6.46 20.06 12.81
C THR A 206 7.16 20.99 11.83
N GLU A 207 8.00 20.43 10.95
CA GLU A 207 8.66 21.22 9.90
C GLU A 207 7.62 21.93 9.02
N CYS A 208 6.52 21.25 8.68
CA CYS A 208 5.39 21.83 7.97
C CYS A 208 4.83 23.07 8.69
N MET A 209 4.55 22.99 10.00
CA MET A 209 4.00 24.11 10.75
C MET A 209 4.95 25.32 10.77
N ARG A 210 6.26 25.06 10.86
CA ARG A 210 7.28 26.12 10.84
C ARG A 210 7.35 26.81 9.47
N GLN A 211 7.31 26.04 8.39
CA GLN A 211 7.33 26.57 7.03
C GLN A 211 6.07 27.36 6.73
N LEU A 212 4.90 26.83 7.06
CA LEU A 212 3.62 27.50 6.80
C LEU A 212 3.49 28.79 7.62
N ASN A 213 3.88 28.81 8.89
CA ASN A 213 3.89 30.04 9.70
C ASN A 213 4.90 31.09 9.22
N LYS A 214 6.00 30.67 8.57
CA LYS A 214 6.97 31.59 7.97
C LYS A 214 6.38 32.28 6.74
N GLU A 215 5.57 31.57 5.96
CA GLU A 215 4.89 32.10 4.77
C GLU A 215 3.64 32.93 5.14
N ASP A 216 2.90 32.50 6.18
CA ASP A 216 1.74 33.21 6.71
C ASP A 216 1.69 33.16 8.25
N SER A 217 2.17 34.23 8.89
CA SER A 217 2.17 34.38 10.34
C SER A 217 0.80 34.76 10.92
N THR A 218 -0.25 34.86 10.10
CA THR A 218 -1.61 35.17 10.57
C THR A 218 -2.38 33.93 11.00
N LEU A 219 -1.91 32.74 10.60
CA LEU A 219 -2.51 31.47 10.96
C LEU A 219 -2.35 31.17 12.46
N THR A 220 -3.39 30.60 13.04
CA THR A 220 -3.38 30.07 14.40
C THR A 220 -2.65 28.74 14.47
N VAL A 221 -2.22 28.34 15.67
CA VAL A 221 -1.55 27.05 15.88
C VAL A 221 -2.43 25.86 15.50
N ASP A 222 -3.76 25.99 15.67
CA ASP A 222 -4.70 24.94 15.30
C ASP A 222 -4.90 24.89 13.78
N GLU A 223 -5.02 26.03 13.09
CA GLU A 223 -5.05 26.07 11.61
C GLU A 223 -3.77 25.49 10.99
N LEU A 224 -2.59 25.85 11.54
CA LEU A 224 -1.31 25.27 11.11
C LEU A 224 -1.29 23.74 11.30
N ARG A 225 -1.83 23.26 12.43
CA ARG A 225 -1.85 21.85 12.76
C ARG A 225 -2.78 21.08 11.83
N ASP A 226 -4.02 21.54 11.66
CA ASP A 226 -5.04 20.90 10.83
C ASP A 226 -4.56 20.79 9.37
N TYR A 227 -3.96 21.86 8.84
CA TYR A 227 -3.44 21.86 7.49
C TYR A 227 -2.28 20.86 7.32
N CYS A 228 -1.31 20.89 8.24
CA CYS A 228 -0.15 20.00 8.19
C CYS A 228 -0.53 18.53 8.40
N GLU A 229 -1.45 18.24 9.32
CA GLU A 229 -1.97 16.89 9.54
C GLU A 229 -2.66 16.35 8.30
N SER A 230 -3.47 17.16 7.63
CA SER A 230 -4.20 16.70 6.45
C SER A 230 -3.28 16.49 5.25
N TYR A 231 -2.26 17.34 5.08
CA TYR A 231 -1.22 17.16 4.06
C TYR A 231 -0.38 15.91 4.31
N GLU A 232 0.11 15.71 5.54
CA GLU A 232 0.86 14.50 5.93
C GLU A 232 -0.01 13.25 5.81
N SER A 233 -1.29 13.32 6.16
CA SER A 233 -2.24 12.21 6.03
C SER A 233 -2.41 11.77 4.57
N ALA A 234 -2.56 12.70 3.63
CA ALA A 234 -2.68 12.38 2.20
C ALA A 234 -1.45 11.61 1.69
N PHE A 235 -0.25 12.01 2.10
CA PHE A 235 0.98 11.31 1.73
C PHE A 235 1.16 9.98 2.47
N ASN A 236 0.72 9.89 3.74
CA ASN A 236 0.74 8.64 4.49
C ASN A 236 -0.16 7.58 3.84
N GLU A 237 -1.36 8.00 3.41
CA GLU A 237 -2.29 7.15 2.65
C GLU A 237 -1.64 6.67 1.35
N ALA A 238 -1.02 7.58 0.59
CA ALA A 238 -0.30 7.25 -0.63
C ALA A 238 0.87 6.28 -0.37
N GLN A 239 1.67 6.51 0.68
CA GLN A 239 2.79 5.66 1.07
C GLN A 239 2.32 4.24 1.36
N ASN A 240 1.30 4.09 2.22
CA ASN A 240 0.75 2.80 2.58
C ASN A 240 0.20 2.04 1.38
N ASN A 241 -0.49 2.74 0.47
CA ASN A 241 -1.03 2.13 -0.74
C ASN A 241 0.05 1.75 -1.75
N THR A 242 1.10 2.57 -1.89
CA THR A 242 2.27 2.25 -2.74
C THR A 242 3.00 1.02 -2.22
N ASP A 243 3.20 0.92 -0.91
CA ASP A 243 3.90 -0.22 -0.32
C ASP A 243 3.11 -1.53 -0.47
N LYS A 244 1.79 -1.49 -0.24
CA LYS A 244 0.87 -2.62 -0.50
C LYS A 244 0.81 -3.01 -1.97
N ALA A 245 0.80 -2.03 -2.88
CA ALA A 245 0.81 -2.31 -4.31
C ALA A 245 2.12 -3.01 -4.73
N GLY A 246 3.26 -2.56 -4.21
CA GLY A 246 4.56 -3.18 -4.43
C GLY A 246 4.61 -4.62 -3.91
N MET A 247 4.15 -4.86 -2.69
CA MET A 247 4.07 -6.21 -2.12
C MET A 247 3.21 -7.15 -2.98
N TRP A 248 1.99 -6.73 -3.35
CA TRP A 248 1.13 -7.55 -4.21
C TRP A 248 1.75 -7.78 -5.59
N GLY A 249 2.39 -6.75 -6.18
CA GLY A 249 3.01 -6.86 -7.50
C GLY A 249 4.08 -7.94 -7.55
N TRP A 250 4.93 -7.96 -6.52
CA TRP A 250 5.95 -8.99 -6.38
C TRP A 250 5.34 -10.38 -6.14
N LEU A 251 4.48 -10.51 -5.12
CA LEU A 251 3.88 -11.80 -4.75
C LEU A 251 3.09 -12.44 -5.90
N ALA A 252 2.23 -11.65 -6.56
CA ALA A 252 1.40 -12.15 -7.64
C ALA A 252 2.26 -12.62 -8.83
N ALA A 253 3.27 -11.84 -9.22
CA ALA A 253 4.13 -12.19 -10.35
C ALA A 253 4.97 -13.44 -10.05
N HIS A 254 5.67 -13.44 -8.92
CA HIS A 254 6.57 -14.52 -8.53
C HIS A 254 5.81 -15.84 -8.37
N ARG A 255 4.70 -15.83 -7.62
CA ARG A 255 3.92 -17.02 -7.33
C ARG A 255 3.30 -17.64 -8.58
N GLU A 256 2.69 -16.82 -9.43
CA GLU A 256 2.03 -17.32 -10.64
C GLU A 256 3.04 -17.89 -11.63
N ALA A 257 4.22 -17.27 -11.74
CA ALA A 257 5.31 -17.79 -12.55
C ALA A 257 5.80 -19.16 -12.05
N LEU A 258 6.05 -19.27 -10.75
CA LEU A 258 6.47 -20.51 -10.09
C LEU A 258 5.42 -21.60 -10.31
N LEU A 259 4.14 -21.32 -10.05
CA LEU A 259 3.06 -22.27 -10.25
C LEU A 259 2.92 -22.70 -11.73
N SER A 260 3.06 -21.78 -12.68
CA SER A 260 3.05 -22.12 -14.10
C SER A 260 4.18 -23.08 -14.49
N ALA A 261 5.38 -22.90 -13.93
CA ALA A 261 6.49 -23.83 -14.13
C ALA A 261 6.17 -25.22 -13.53
N LEU A 262 5.62 -25.29 -12.31
CA LEU A 262 5.24 -26.56 -11.69
C LEU A 262 4.13 -27.28 -12.46
N ILE A 263 3.11 -26.54 -12.95
CA ILE A 263 2.03 -27.10 -13.77
C ILE A 263 2.60 -27.76 -15.03
N MET A 264 3.54 -27.13 -15.71
CA MET A 264 4.23 -27.77 -16.83
C MET A 264 4.91 -29.09 -16.41
N GLY A 265 5.57 -29.10 -15.24
CA GLY A 265 6.19 -30.30 -14.67
C GLY A 265 5.22 -31.49 -14.52
N THR A 266 3.94 -31.22 -14.20
CA THR A 266 2.92 -32.29 -14.08
C THR A 266 2.71 -33.06 -15.38
N GLY A 267 2.86 -32.40 -16.54
CA GLY A 267 2.73 -33.05 -17.85
C GLY A 267 3.91 -33.97 -18.20
N ILE A 268 5.03 -33.87 -17.47
CA ILE A 268 6.27 -34.63 -17.72
C ILE A 268 6.42 -35.74 -16.67
N LEU A 269 6.30 -35.38 -15.39
CA LEU A 269 6.59 -36.26 -14.27
C LEU A 269 5.36 -37.04 -13.77
N GLY A 270 4.16 -36.70 -14.25
CA GLY A 270 2.89 -37.18 -13.70
C GLY A 270 2.39 -36.29 -12.56
N ASP A 271 1.51 -36.81 -11.71
CA ASP A 271 0.84 -36.01 -10.67
C ASP A 271 1.86 -35.46 -9.65
N LEU A 272 2.05 -34.14 -9.68
CA LEU A 272 2.79 -33.41 -8.65
C LEU A 272 1.82 -32.93 -7.56
N ILE A 273 2.27 -33.06 -6.33
CA ILE A 273 1.61 -32.47 -5.16
C ILE A 273 2.58 -31.52 -4.46
N ALA A 274 2.04 -30.50 -3.81
CA ALA A 274 2.82 -29.64 -2.93
C ALA A 274 2.15 -29.50 -1.57
N ASP A 275 2.98 -29.34 -0.55
CA ASP A 275 2.49 -28.98 0.77
C ASP A 275 2.22 -27.48 0.85
N TRP A 276 1.07 -27.12 1.41
CA TRP A 276 0.81 -25.76 1.82
C TRP A 276 1.45 -25.57 3.18
N VAL A 277 2.59 -24.91 3.22
CA VAL A 277 3.28 -24.64 4.49
C VAL A 277 3.12 -23.17 4.78
N THR A 278 2.45 -22.86 5.89
CA THR A 278 2.41 -21.48 6.36
C THR A 278 3.81 -21.09 6.82
N TRP A 279 4.14 -19.80 6.80
CA TRP A 279 5.45 -19.33 7.26
C TRP A 279 5.71 -19.59 8.76
N GLY A 280 4.75 -20.21 9.47
CA GLY A 280 4.90 -20.69 10.84
C GLY A 280 5.07 -19.57 11.87
N ASP A 281 4.78 -18.31 11.50
CA ASP A 281 4.76 -17.19 12.42
C ASP A 281 3.39 -17.07 13.13
N ASP A 282 3.33 -16.25 14.17
CA ASP A 282 2.11 -16.03 14.95
C ASP A 282 1.09 -15.11 14.24
N ARG A 283 1.32 -14.78 12.98
CA ARG A 283 0.54 -13.81 12.19
C ARG A 283 -0.17 -14.42 10.98
N VAL A 284 -0.32 -15.74 10.94
CA VAL A 284 -1.06 -16.45 9.89
C VAL A 284 -2.57 -16.33 10.10
N CYS A 285 -3.34 -16.00 9.06
CA CYS A 285 -4.80 -15.95 9.16
C CYS A 285 -5.45 -17.34 9.24
N ASP A 286 -6.68 -17.36 9.78
CA ASP A 286 -7.49 -18.57 9.98
C ASP A 286 -7.66 -19.39 8.68
N GLU A 287 -7.69 -18.73 7.51
CA GLU A 287 -7.82 -19.41 6.21
C GLU A 287 -6.53 -20.11 5.78
N CYS A 288 -5.37 -19.50 6.00
CA CYS A 288 -4.10 -20.09 5.63
C CYS A 288 -3.73 -21.27 6.53
N LEU A 289 -4.15 -21.23 7.80
CA LEU A 289 -4.13 -22.40 8.69
C LEU A 289 -5.07 -23.51 8.20
N GLU A 290 -6.25 -23.17 7.66
CA GLU A 290 -7.18 -24.15 7.09
C GLU A 290 -6.62 -24.80 5.80
N LEU A 291 -5.92 -24.02 4.98
CA LEU A 291 -5.25 -24.52 3.77
C LEU A 291 -4.08 -25.46 4.12
N GLU A 292 -3.26 -25.08 5.09
CA GLU A 292 -2.21 -25.95 5.62
C GLU A 292 -2.78 -27.27 6.18
N ALA A 293 -3.88 -27.20 6.93
CA ALA A 293 -4.52 -28.40 7.49
C ALA A 293 -5.11 -29.35 6.43
N LYS A 294 -5.41 -28.86 5.22
CA LYS A 294 -5.96 -29.63 4.10
C LYS A 294 -4.89 -30.09 3.09
N SER A 295 -3.65 -29.69 3.30
CA SER A 295 -2.48 -30.11 2.53
C SER A 295 -2.26 -31.64 2.58
N PRO A 296 -1.66 -32.28 1.54
CA PRO A 296 -1.14 -31.74 0.29
C PRO A 296 -2.19 -31.47 -0.79
N TYR A 297 -1.87 -30.57 -1.72
CA TYR A 297 -2.70 -30.28 -2.89
C TYR A 297 -2.03 -30.74 -4.18
N SER A 298 -2.82 -31.17 -5.16
CA SER A 298 -2.33 -31.27 -6.54
C SER A 298 -1.96 -29.88 -7.07
N ILE A 299 -0.84 -29.78 -7.77
CA ILE A 299 -0.41 -28.55 -8.45
C ILE A 299 -1.48 -28.03 -9.41
N LEU A 300 -2.21 -28.92 -10.10
CA LEU A 300 -3.27 -28.53 -11.05
C LEU A 300 -4.52 -27.94 -10.36
N SER A 301 -4.70 -28.24 -9.07
CA SER A 301 -5.79 -27.73 -8.25
C SER A 301 -5.28 -26.88 -7.10
N TRP A 302 -4.12 -26.24 -7.27
CA TRP A 302 -3.52 -25.42 -6.21
C TRP A 302 -4.51 -24.31 -5.80
N PRO A 303 -4.77 -24.09 -4.50
CA PRO A 303 -5.72 -23.07 -4.07
C PRO A 303 -5.24 -21.67 -4.50
N SER A 304 -6.09 -20.94 -5.23
CA SER A 304 -5.86 -19.51 -5.47
C SER A 304 -6.04 -18.76 -4.15
N GLU A 305 -5.05 -18.00 -3.68
CA GLU A 305 -5.28 -17.16 -2.48
C GLU A 305 -6.08 -15.91 -2.84
N PRO A 306 -7.15 -15.59 -2.09
CA PRO A 306 -7.96 -14.42 -2.42
C PRO A 306 -7.51 -13.08 -1.82
N HIS A 307 -6.51 -12.98 -0.94
CA HIS A 307 -6.37 -11.77 -0.10
C HIS A 307 -5.17 -10.90 -0.43
N PHE A 308 -5.46 -9.65 -0.80
CA PHE A 308 -4.49 -8.56 -0.84
C PHE A 308 -3.89 -8.38 0.56
N GLY A 309 -2.60 -8.63 0.72
CA GLY A 309 -1.94 -8.38 1.99
C GLY A 309 -1.39 -9.61 2.71
N CYS A 310 -1.67 -10.83 2.28
CA CYS A 310 -1.17 -12.04 2.95
C CYS A 310 0.05 -12.60 2.22
N ARG A 311 1.05 -13.12 2.95
CA ARG A 311 2.01 -14.12 2.42
C ARG A 311 1.74 -15.42 3.15
N CYS A 312 0.91 -16.27 2.57
CA CYS A 312 0.40 -17.41 3.28
C CYS A 312 1.10 -18.74 2.99
N GLU A 313 2.02 -18.78 2.02
CA GLU A 313 2.61 -20.05 1.61
C GLU A 313 4.11 -19.99 1.31
N GLN A 314 4.79 -21.08 1.65
CA GLN A 314 5.93 -21.62 0.93
C GLN A 314 5.50 -22.97 0.35
N GLN A 315 5.86 -23.25 -0.91
CA GLN A 315 5.48 -24.48 -1.59
C GLN A 315 6.61 -25.51 -1.45
N ASN A 316 6.33 -26.65 -0.82
CA ASN A 316 7.25 -27.80 -0.81
C ASN A 316 6.72 -28.87 -1.77
N VAL A 317 7.37 -29.03 -2.92
CA VAL A 317 6.89 -29.87 -4.03
C VAL A 317 7.46 -31.29 -3.96
N ARG A 318 6.64 -32.30 -4.27
CA ARG A 318 7.05 -33.70 -4.40
C ARG A 318 6.15 -34.48 -5.38
N LEU A 319 6.63 -35.64 -5.84
CA LEU A 319 5.81 -36.59 -6.61
C LEU A 319 4.69 -37.16 -5.74
N ALA A 320 3.50 -37.33 -6.31
CA ALA A 320 2.47 -38.15 -5.70
C ALA A 320 2.87 -39.64 -5.79
N SER A 321 2.82 -40.38 -4.67
CA SER A 321 2.71 -41.83 -4.77
C SER A 321 1.26 -42.14 -5.12
N LEU A 322 1.01 -42.67 -6.32
CA LEU A 322 -0.26 -43.30 -6.62
C LEU A 322 -0.39 -44.54 -5.71
N GLU A 323 -1.10 -44.39 -4.60
CA GLU A 323 -1.69 -45.53 -3.86
C GLU A 323 -2.92 -46.06 -4.59
#